data_AF-A0A401YDX6-F1
#
_entry.id   AF-A0A401YDX6-F1
#
_cell.length_a   1.000
_cell.length_b   1.000
_cell.length_c   1.000
_cell.angle_alpha   90.00
_cell.angle_beta   90.00
_cell.angle_gamma   90.00
#
_symmetry.space_group_name_H-M   'P 1'
#
loop_
_entity.id
_entity.type
_entity.pdbx_description
1 polymer ?
#
loop_
_entity_poly.entity_id
_entity_poly.type
_entity_poly.pdbx_seq_one_letter_code
_entity_poly.pdbx_strand_id
1 'polypeptide(L)'
;MSGAPDLGALARDRADRRALARTTRALRASGLARVWAVRYPPLREPEAAALAGGHVAGSLAALAPPYRAAFGVLLRLVPAAFRLVTGRRLEVASPEVLAAGAGRLERLPVLGTVVRTTGTLACYGALDGVRPAVAARAAGTELPERAWPNDPR
;
A
#
# COMPACT_ATOMS: atom_id res chain seq x y z
N MET A 1 25.79 34.29 1.05
CA MET A 1 24.32 34.37 1.23
C MET A 1 23.84 33.04 1.80
N SER A 2 23.68 32.96 3.11
CA SER A 2 23.21 31.75 3.80
C SER A 2 21.68 31.71 3.68
N GLY A 3 21.16 30.81 2.84
CA GLY A 3 19.72 30.60 2.73
C GLY A 3 19.20 29.92 3.99
N ALA A 4 18.48 30.67 4.82
CA ALA A 4 17.80 30.08 5.97
C ALA A 4 16.84 28.98 5.46
N PRO A 5 16.86 27.78 6.08
CA PRO A 5 16.01 26.69 5.64
C PRO A 5 14.53 27.08 5.77
N ASP A 6 13.75 26.80 4.73
CA ASP A 6 12.29 27.01 4.75
C ASP A 6 11.66 26.12 5.83
N LEU A 7 11.30 26.74 6.95
CA LEU A 7 10.68 26.08 8.10
C LEU A 7 9.34 25.43 7.72
N GLY A 8 8.63 25.96 6.74
CA GLY A 8 7.37 25.41 6.23
C GLY A 8 7.58 24.11 5.44
N ALA A 9 8.62 24.04 4.61
CA ALA A 9 9.01 22.79 3.94
C ALA A 9 9.43 21.71 4.95
N LEU A 10 10.25 22.08 5.96
CA LEU A 10 10.68 21.14 7.00
C LEU A 10 9.52 20.62 7.87
N ALA A 11 8.54 21.46 8.16
CA ALA A 11 7.35 21.05 8.92
C ALA A 11 6.48 20.06 8.12
N ARG A 12 6.30 20.29 6.82
CA ARG A 12 5.58 19.40 5.90
C ARG A 12 6.27 18.04 5.80
N ASP A 13 7.58 18.03 5.54
CA ASP A 13 8.36 16.78 5.47
C ASP A 13 8.27 15.97 6.78
N ARG A 14 8.34 16.62 7.95
CA ARG A 14 8.13 15.93 9.24
C ARG A 14 6.72 15.38 9.38
N ALA A 15 5.69 16.11 8.94
CA ALA A 15 4.30 15.65 8.99
C ALA A 15 4.08 14.42 8.10
N ASP A 16 4.67 14.42 6.91
CA ASP A 16 4.59 13.31 5.94
C ASP A 16 5.33 12.08 6.46
N ARG A 17 6.55 12.25 7.02
CA ARG A 17 7.28 11.15 7.68
C ARG A 17 6.49 10.53 8.84
N ARG A 18 5.83 11.37 9.66
CA ARG A 18 4.97 10.89 10.76
C ARG A 18 3.73 10.17 10.23
N ALA A 19 3.14 10.65 9.15
CA ALA A 19 2.00 10.00 8.52
C ALA A 19 2.38 8.62 7.98
N LEU A 20 3.49 8.53 7.24
CA LEU A 20 4.03 7.28 6.73
C LEU A 20 4.29 6.29 7.87
N ALA A 21 5.01 6.69 8.91
CA ALA A 21 5.31 5.83 10.06
C ALA A 21 4.03 5.30 10.74
N ARG A 22 3.01 6.15 10.92
CA ARG A 22 1.73 5.74 11.52
C ARG A 22 0.99 4.74 10.64
N THR A 23 0.96 4.97 9.33
CA THR A 23 0.33 4.06 8.37
C THR A 23 1.07 2.73 8.29
N THR A 24 2.41 2.74 8.20
CA THR A 24 3.22 1.52 8.25
C THR A 24 2.95 0.72 9.51
N ARG A 25 2.85 1.38 10.68
CA ARG A 25 2.52 0.71 11.94
C ARG A 25 1.12 0.10 11.92
N ALA A 26 0.12 0.83 11.41
CA ALA A 26 -1.25 0.33 11.28
C ALA A 26 -1.31 -0.88 10.33
N LEU A 27 -0.58 -0.81 9.22
CA LEU A 27 -0.51 -1.89 8.24
C LEU A 27 0.16 -3.14 8.84
N ARG A 28 1.28 -3.00 9.55
CA ARG A 28 1.90 -4.13 10.28
C ARG A 28 0.94 -4.75 11.28
N ALA A 29 0.26 -3.91 12.08
CA ALA A 29 -0.70 -4.36 13.07
C ALA A 29 -1.93 -5.06 12.46
N SER A 30 -2.29 -4.73 11.21
CA SER A 30 -3.43 -5.36 10.52
C SER A 30 -3.20 -6.83 10.17
N GLY A 31 -1.94 -7.26 10.08
CA GLY A 31 -1.57 -8.61 9.63
C GLY A 31 -1.85 -8.89 8.15
N LEU A 32 -2.26 -7.89 7.35
CA LEU A 32 -2.62 -8.06 5.95
C LEU A 32 -1.49 -8.63 5.08
N ALA A 33 -0.22 -8.35 5.40
CA ALA A 33 0.92 -8.95 4.68
C ALA A 33 0.86 -10.49 4.64
N ARG A 34 0.42 -11.13 5.72
CA ARG A 34 0.24 -12.60 5.76
C ARG A 34 -0.93 -13.05 4.90
N VAL A 35 -2.01 -12.28 4.92
CA VAL A 35 -3.18 -12.54 4.06
C VAL A 35 -2.78 -12.44 2.58
N TRP A 36 -1.98 -11.43 2.23
CA TRP A 36 -1.48 -11.25 0.88
C TRP A 36 -0.56 -12.39 0.44
N ALA A 37 0.42 -12.79 1.27
CA ALA A 37 1.35 -13.88 0.94
C ALA A 37 0.65 -15.22 0.66
N VAL A 38 -0.50 -15.47 1.31
CA VAL A 38 -1.32 -16.66 1.03
C VAL A 38 -2.04 -16.55 -0.31
N ARG A 39 -2.60 -15.36 -0.62
CA ARG A 39 -3.45 -15.14 -1.82
C ARG A 39 -2.67 -14.87 -3.10
N TYR A 40 -1.51 -14.23 -2.98
CA TYR A 40 -0.71 -13.77 -4.09
C TYR A 40 0.69 -14.40 -3.94
N PRO A 41 0.96 -15.51 -4.65
CA PRO A 41 2.23 -16.24 -4.50
C PRO A 41 3.50 -15.37 -4.61
N PRO A 42 3.59 -14.35 -5.50
CA PRO A 42 4.76 -13.47 -5.56
C PRO A 42 5.03 -12.69 -4.27
N LEU A 43 4.02 -12.46 -3.43
CA LEU A 43 4.15 -11.72 -2.17
C LEU A 43 4.63 -12.60 -1.00
N ARG A 44 4.97 -13.87 -1.25
CA ARG A 44 5.66 -14.73 -0.27
C ARG A 44 7.13 -14.36 -0.14
N GLU A 45 7.70 -13.81 -1.22
CA GLU A 45 9.09 -13.38 -1.23
C GLU A 45 9.27 -12.16 -0.31
N PRO A 46 10.23 -12.19 0.65
CA PRO A 46 10.39 -11.12 1.63
C PRO A 46 10.61 -9.73 1.03
N GLU A 47 11.35 -9.67 -0.08
CA GLU A 47 11.65 -8.42 -0.80
C GLU A 47 10.40 -7.85 -1.47
N ALA A 48 9.66 -8.68 -2.22
CA ALA A 48 8.39 -8.29 -2.83
C ALA A 48 7.36 -7.84 -1.78
N ALA A 49 7.30 -8.53 -0.64
CA ALA A 49 6.44 -8.18 0.48
C ALA A 49 6.83 -6.82 1.12
N ALA A 50 8.13 -6.53 1.24
CA ALA A 50 8.62 -5.26 1.76
C ALA A 50 8.26 -4.10 0.81
N LEU A 51 8.48 -4.28 -0.50
CA LEU A 51 8.12 -3.31 -1.54
C LEU A 51 6.61 -3.05 -1.57
N ALA A 52 5.80 -4.11 -1.57
CA ALA A 52 4.36 -4.04 -1.47
C ALA A 52 3.91 -3.26 -0.22
N GLY A 53 4.48 -3.60 0.95
CA GLY A 53 4.16 -2.93 2.21
C GLY A 53 4.53 -1.44 2.20
N GLY A 54 5.67 -1.10 1.61
CA GLY A 54 6.12 0.28 1.41
C GLY A 54 5.17 1.06 0.50
N HIS A 55 4.81 0.50 -0.65
CA HIS A 55 3.90 1.12 -1.61
C HIS A 55 2.51 1.36 -1.00
N VAL A 56 1.91 0.35 -0.36
CA VAL A 56 0.61 0.49 0.32
C VAL A 56 0.67 1.57 1.40
N ALA A 57 1.72 1.56 2.24
CA ALA A 57 1.85 2.55 3.30
C ALA A 57 2.05 3.98 2.76
N GLY A 58 2.82 4.14 1.68
CA GLY A 58 3.02 5.40 0.98
C GLY A 58 1.71 5.94 0.39
N SER A 59 1.00 5.10 -0.37
CA SER A 59 -0.28 5.47 -1.00
C SER A 59 -1.33 5.89 0.02
N LEU A 60 -1.44 5.17 1.14
CA LEU A 60 -2.35 5.53 2.22
C LEU A 60 -1.90 6.78 2.99
N ALA A 61 -0.59 6.99 3.15
CA ALA A 61 -0.05 8.19 3.80
C ALA A 61 -0.26 9.46 2.96
N ALA A 62 -0.36 9.34 1.64
CA ALA A 62 -0.64 10.44 0.72
C ALA A 62 -2.11 10.89 0.72
N LEU A 63 -3.02 10.11 1.31
CA LEU A 63 -4.44 10.49 1.41
C LEU A 63 -4.65 11.76 2.24
N ALA A 64 -5.73 12.49 1.94
CA ALA A 64 -6.14 13.61 2.78
C ALA A 64 -6.34 13.16 4.25
N PRO A 65 -6.07 14.02 5.24
CA PRO A 65 -6.08 13.66 6.66
C PRO A 65 -7.29 12.83 7.15
N PRO A 66 -8.56 13.14 6.77
CA PRO A 66 -9.71 12.36 7.24
C PRO A 66 -9.68 10.92 6.72
N TYR A 67 -9.37 10.73 5.43
CA TYR A 67 -9.29 9.39 4.84
C TYR A 67 -8.14 8.58 5.42
N ARG A 68 -7.00 9.24 5.68
CA ARG A 68 -5.85 8.61 6.33
C ARG A 68 -6.17 8.10 7.73
N ALA A 69 -6.91 8.90 8.51
CA ALA A 69 -7.38 8.49 9.84
C ALA A 69 -8.36 7.31 9.73
N ALA A 70 -9.33 7.37 8.81
CA ALA A 70 -10.29 6.30 8.58
C ALA A 70 -9.59 4.97 8.20
N PHE A 71 -8.67 4.98 7.24
CA PHE A 71 -7.88 3.80 6.89
C PHE A 71 -7.02 3.31 8.06
N GLY A 72 -6.44 4.22 8.85
CA GLY A 72 -5.69 3.87 10.04
C GLY A 72 -6.53 3.12 11.08
N VAL A 73 -7.81 3.47 11.24
CA VAL A 73 -8.75 2.74 12.11
C VAL A 73 -9.12 1.40 11.49
N LEU A 74 -9.52 1.39 10.22
CA LEU A 74 -9.95 0.17 9.53
C LEU A 74 -8.86 -0.91 9.49
N LEU A 75 -7.59 -0.52 9.24
CA LEU A 75 -6.45 -1.45 9.29
C LEU A 75 -6.30 -2.10 10.67
N ARG A 76 -6.50 -1.35 11.75
CA ARG A 76 -6.44 -1.89 13.12
C ARG A 76 -7.61 -2.79 13.46
N LEU A 77 -8.75 -2.64 12.77
CA LEU A 77 -9.92 -3.50 12.95
C LEU A 77 -9.79 -4.84 12.22
N VAL A 78 -8.91 -4.97 11.22
CA VAL A 78 -8.75 -6.20 10.43
C VAL A 78 -8.52 -7.45 11.30
N PRO A 79 -7.60 -7.47 12.28
CA PRO A 79 -7.39 -8.67 13.10
C PRO A 79 -8.61 -9.06 13.93
N ALA A 80 -9.35 -8.07 14.45
CA ALA A 80 -10.58 -8.30 15.21
C ALA A 80 -11.69 -8.84 14.30
N ALA A 81 -11.90 -8.22 13.13
CA ALA A 81 -12.85 -8.70 12.15
C ALA A 81 -12.51 -10.11 11.65
N PHE A 82 -11.23 -10.41 11.44
CA PHE A 82 -10.76 -11.74 11.07
C PHE A 82 -11.13 -12.76 12.14
N ARG A 83 -10.91 -12.42 13.42
CA ARG A 83 -11.29 -13.26 14.55
C ARG A 83 -12.80 -13.48 14.62
N LEU A 84 -13.61 -12.45 14.35
CA LEU A 84 -15.07 -12.57 14.33
C LEU A 84 -15.55 -13.54 13.24
N VAL A 85 -14.98 -13.46 12.03
CA VAL A 85 -15.45 -14.30 10.90
C VAL A 85 -14.84 -15.70 10.85
N THR A 86 -13.73 -15.96 11.56
CA THR A 86 -13.04 -17.26 11.56
C THR A 86 -12.98 -17.97 12.91
N GLY A 87 -13.22 -17.26 14.01
CA GLY A 87 -12.97 -17.76 15.37
C GLY A 87 -11.49 -17.92 15.73
N ARG A 88 -10.56 -17.57 14.84
CA ARG A 88 -9.11 -17.74 15.03
C ARG A 88 -8.39 -16.40 15.03
N ARG A 89 -7.27 -16.33 15.75
CA ARG A 89 -6.38 -15.16 15.72
C ARG A 89 -5.59 -15.17 14.42
N LEU A 90 -5.59 -14.04 13.70
CA LEU A 90 -4.87 -13.88 12.42
C LEU A 90 -3.37 -14.24 12.57
N GLU A 91 -2.77 -13.87 13.71
CA GLU A 91 -1.36 -14.11 14.05
C GLU A 91 -0.95 -15.59 14.14
N VAL A 92 -1.88 -16.52 14.32
CA VAL A 92 -1.55 -17.96 14.44
C VAL A 92 -2.40 -18.81 13.50
N ALA A 93 -3.18 -18.18 12.63
CA ALA A 93 -3.98 -18.88 11.65
C ALA A 93 -3.09 -19.60 10.62
N SER A 94 -3.48 -20.83 10.27
CA SER A 94 -2.85 -21.59 9.19
C SER A 94 -3.13 -20.92 7.84
N PRO A 95 -2.35 -21.24 6.79
CA PRO A 95 -2.57 -20.71 5.44
C PRO A 95 -4.00 -20.92 4.93
N GLU A 96 -4.60 -22.07 5.20
CA GLU A 96 -5.97 -22.41 4.78
C GLU A 96 -6.99 -21.51 5.47
N VAL A 97 -6.82 -21.28 6.78
CA VAL A 97 -7.68 -20.38 7.56
C VAL A 97 -7.49 -18.93 7.12
N LEU A 98 -6.26 -18.52 6.78
CA LEU A 98 -5.99 -17.19 6.24
C LEU A 98 -6.68 -16.97 4.90
N ALA A 99 -6.61 -17.94 3.98
CA ALA A 99 -7.28 -17.87 2.68
C ALA A 99 -8.81 -17.79 2.83
N ALA A 100 -9.40 -18.70 3.60
CA ALA A 100 -10.84 -18.73 3.84
C ALA A 100 -11.33 -17.47 4.59
N GLY A 101 -10.55 -17.03 5.59
CA GLY A 101 -10.83 -15.82 6.36
C GLY A 101 -10.76 -14.56 5.52
N ALA A 102 -9.81 -14.46 4.59
CA ALA A 102 -9.73 -13.36 3.64
C ALA A 102 -10.99 -13.27 2.77
N GLY A 103 -11.44 -14.40 2.22
CA GLY A 103 -12.69 -14.45 1.44
C GLY A 103 -13.95 -14.12 2.25
N ARG A 104 -13.93 -14.32 3.57
CA ARG A 104 -15.00 -13.86 4.48
C ARG A 104 -14.92 -12.36 4.76
N LEU A 105 -13.72 -11.84 5.00
CA LEU A 105 -13.49 -10.40 5.19
C LEU A 105 -13.89 -9.58 3.96
N GLU A 106 -13.65 -10.09 2.75
CA GLU A 106 -14.04 -9.43 1.51
C GLU A 106 -15.54 -9.25 1.33
N ARG A 107 -16.35 -10.09 2.02
CA ARG A 107 -17.81 -9.99 2.03
C ARG A 107 -18.33 -8.99 3.04
N LEU A 108 -17.50 -8.48 3.94
CA LEU A 108 -17.91 -7.45 4.89
C LEU A 108 -17.96 -6.08 4.18
N PRO A 109 -19.01 -5.28 4.41
CA PRO A 109 -19.03 -3.91 3.92
C PRO A 109 -17.88 -3.12 4.52
N VAL A 110 -17.33 -2.17 3.76
CA VAL A 110 -16.18 -1.32 4.11
C VAL A 110 -14.86 -2.09 4.27
N LEU A 111 -14.77 -3.08 5.16
CA LEU A 111 -13.56 -3.88 5.35
C LEU A 111 -13.20 -4.70 4.12
N GLY A 112 -14.18 -5.21 3.38
CA GLY A 112 -13.91 -5.92 2.14
C GLY A 112 -13.28 -5.02 1.09
N THR A 113 -13.68 -3.75 1.03
CA THR A 113 -13.03 -2.74 0.18
C THR A 113 -11.59 -2.51 0.63
N VAL A 114 -11.33 -2.38 1.94
CA VAL A 114 -9.96 -2.22 2.45
C VAL A 114 -9.08 -3.42 2.06
N VAL A 115 -9.56 -4.66 2.26
CA VAL A 115 -8.80 -5.87 1.92
C VAL A 115 -8.52 -5.94 0.42
N ARG A 116 -9.52 -5.69 -0.44
CA ARG A 116 -9.35 -5.69 -1.90
C ARG A 116 -8.39 -4.59 -2.35
N THR A 117 -8.64 -3.34 -1.98
CA THR A 117 -7.83 -2.19 -2.40
C THR A 117 -6.38 -2.33 -1.95
N THR A 118 -6.15 -2.75 -0.70
CA THR A 118 -4.78 -2.93 -0.22
C THR A 118 -4.09 -4.15 -0.84
N GLY A 119 -4.83 -5.22 -1.17
CA GLY A 119 -4.30 -6.34 -1.95
C GLY A 119 -3.87 -5.92 -3.36
N THR A 120 -4.71 -5.15 -4.07
CA THR A 120 -4.38 -4.59 -5.39
C THR A 120 -3.13 -3.70 -5.32
N LEU A 121 -3.08 -2.77 -4.37
CA LEU A 121 -1.91 -1.92 -4.15
C LEU A 121 -0.65 -2.70 -3.78
N ALA A 122 -0.79 -3.79 -3.02
CA ALA A 122 0.33 -4.66 -2.67
C ALA A 122 0.90 -5.34 -3.93
N CYS A 123 0.03 -5.85 -4.82
CA CYS A 123 0.45 -6.41 -6.09
C CYS A 123 1.15 -5.37 -6.97
N TYR A 124 0.59 -4.15 -7.08
CA TYR A 124 1.26 -3.06 -7.81
C TYR A 124 2.62 -2.72 -7.21
N GLY A 125 2.71 -2.57 -5.88
CA GLY A 125 3.97 -2.27 -5.22
C GLY A 125 5.05 -3.34 -5.41
N ALA A 126 4.67 -4.62 -5.43
CA ALA A 126 5.60 -5.70 -5.74
C ALA A 126 6.05 -5.68 -7.21
N LEU A 127 5.18 -5.28 -8.14
CA LEU A 127 5.54 -5.12 -9.55
C LEU A 127 6.41 -3.88 -9.79
N ASP A 128 6.14 -2.77 -9.09
CA ASP A 128 6.89 -1.52 -9.23
C ASP A 128 8.34 -1.66 -8.73
N GLY A 129 8.57 -2.51 -7.73
CA GLY A 129 9.93 -2.85 -7.30
C GLY A 129 10.72 -3.74 -8.27
N VAL A 130 10.07 -4.27 -9.33
CA VAL A 130 10.72 -4.99 -10.43
C VAL A 130 11.17 -4.04 -11.55
N ARG A 131 10.94 -2.72 -11.44
CA ARG A 131 11.46 -1.76 -12.42
C ARG A 131 12.92 -1.38 -12.11
N PRO A 132 13.86 -1.49 -13.07
CA PRO A 132 15.17 -0.88 -12.93
C PRO A 132 14.99 0.61 -12.71
N ALA A 133 15.71 1.16 -11.73
CA ALA A 133 15.65 2.57 -11.35
C ALA A 133 15.89 3.47 -12.57
N VAL A 134 14.82 3.98 -13.19
CA VAL A 134 14.94 5.15 -14.05
C VAL A 134 15.06 6.32 -13.09
N ALA A 135 16.31 6.72 -12.87
CA ALA A 135 16.64 7.95 -12.16
C ALA A 135 15.77 9.09 -12.72
N ALA A 136 14.98 9.72 -11.87
CA ALA A 136 14.23 10.92 -12.19
C ALA A 136 15.19 12.11 -12.37
N ARG A 137 16.03 12.05 -13.40
CA ARG A 137 16.90 13.12 -13.84
C ARG A 137 17.21 13.00 -15.34
N ALA A 138 16.22 13.33 -16.15
CA ALA A 138 16.31 14.01 -17.45
C ALA A 138 14.98 13.86 -18.22
N ALA A 139 14.39 14.99 -18.62
CA ALA A 139 13.40 15.19 -19.70
C ALA A 139 12.46 16.35 -19.33
N GLY A 140 12.98 17.49 -18.90
CA GLY A 140 13.03 18.63 -19.82
C GLY A 140 14.07 18.48 -20.93
N THR A 141 13.66 17.91 -22.06
CA THR A 141 14.12 18.20 -23.42
C THR A 141 13.24 17.40 -24.38
N GLU A 142 12.46 18.12 -25.19
CA GLU A 142 11.97 17.77 -26.52
C GLU A 142 11.48 16.33 -26.74
N LEU A 143 10.16 16.16 -26.84
CA LEU A 143 9.59 15.04 -27.57
C LEU A 143 10.00 15.21 -29.05
N PRO A 144 10.76 14.27 -29.66
CA PRO A 144 10.85 14.26 -31.11
C PRO A 144 9.45 13.99 -31.65
N GLU A 145 9.02 14.88 -32.53
CA GLU A 145 7.83 14.81 -33.36
C GLU A 145 7.86 13.51 -34.21
N ARG A 146 7.58 12.37 -33.58
CA ARG A 146 7.30 11.12 -34.28
C ARG A 146 5.80 11.00 -34.42
N ALA A 147 5.36 11.40 -35.61
CA ALA A 147 4.05 11.17 -36.18
C ALA A 147 3.50 9.80 -35.77
N TRP A 148 2.36 9.82 -35.10
CA TRP A 148 1.56 8.64 -34.83
C TRP A 148 0.93 8.18 -36.15
N PRO A 149 1.16 6.94 -36.63
CA PRO A 149 0.52 6.46 -37.84
C PRO A 149 -0.89 6.01 -37.51
N ASN A 150 -1.85 6.93 -37.63
CA ASN A 150 -3.24 6.60 -37.89
C ASN A 150 -3.98 7.84 -38.41
N ASP A 151 -3.78 8.09 -39.71
CA ASP A 151 -4.67 8.92 -40.52
C ASP A 151 -5.53 7.95 -41.36
N PRO A 152 -6.83 7.78 -41.05
CA PRO A 152 -7.71 6.99 -41.89
C PRO A 152 -8.18 7.86 -43.06
N ARG A 153 -7.70 7.55 -44.27
CA ARG A 153 -8.38 7.97 -45.51
C ARG A 153 -9.53 7.03 -45.83
#